data_AF-A0A848TZE3-F1
#
_entry.id   AF-A0A848TZE3-F1
#
_cell.length_a   1.000
_cell.length_b   1.000
_cell.length_c   1.000
_cell.angle_alpha   90.00
_cell.angle_beta   90.00
_cell.angle_gamma   90.00
#
_symmetry.space_group_name_H-M   'P 1'
#
loop_
_entity.id
_entity.type
_entity.pdbx_description
1 polymer ?
#
loop_
_entity_poly.entity_id
_entity_poly.type
_entity_poly.pdbx_seq_one_letter_code
_entity_poly.pdbx_strand_id
1 'polypeptide(L)' 'MRKSNILFLLFLIGYAFNGWAQDSQKPKLVVGVIIDQMGFDQLYKYKDRYGETGFNRLLNEGFNFKNANVNYIPSETAPG' A
#
# COMPACT_ATOMS: atom_id res chain seq x y z
N MET A 1 10.46 -26.64 42.80
CA MET A 1 11.55 -26.36 41.84
C MET A 1 11.21 -26.78 40.41
N ARG A 2 10.76 -28.01 40.12
CA ARG A 2 10.49 -28.47 38.73
C ARG A 2 9.42 -27.68 37.94
N LYS A 3 8.32 -27.24 38.58
CA LYS A 3 7.23 -26.49 37.90
C LYS A 3 7.62 -25.05 37.51
N SER A 4 8.48 -24.41 38.29
CA SER A 4 8.95 -23.03 38.03
C SER A 4 9.89 -22.99 36.83
N ASN A 5 10.72 -24.01 36.64
CA ASN A 5 11.60 -24.14 35.48
C ASN A 5 10.81 -24.35 34.17
N ILE A 6 9.68 -25.05 34.23
CA ILE A 6 8.79 -25.25 33.06
C ILE A 6 8.14 -23.92 32.63
N LEU A 7 7.66 -23.14 33.60
CA LEU A 7 7.06 -21.83 33.33
C LEU A 7 8.07 -20.85 32.72
N PHE A 8 9.31 -20.89 33.21
CA PHE A 8 10.42 -20.10 32.69
C PHE A 8 10.83 -20.50 31.26
N LEU A 9 10.85 -21.81 30.97
CA LEU A 9 11.09 -22.32 29.62
C LEU A 9 9.98 -21.93 28.64
N LEU A 10 8.71 -21.98 29.05
CA LEU A 10 7.58 -21.53 28.23
C LEU A 10 7.67 -20.03 27.92
N PHE A 11 8.12 -19.23 28.87
CA PHE A 11 8.34 -17.80 28.69
C PHE A 11 9.47 -17.51 27.69
N LEU A 12 10.59 -18.25 27.77
CA LEU A 12 11.70 -18.15 26.83
C LEU A 12 11.32 -18.55 25.39
N ILE A 13 10.51 -19.61 25.24
CA ILE A 13 10.01 -20.04 23.92
C ILE A 13 9.07 -18.98 23.33
N GLY A 14 8.20 -18.37 24.13
CA GLY A 14 7.33 -17.27 23.69
C GLY A 14 8.10 -16.03 23.21
N TYR A 15 9.22 -15.70 23.86
CA TYR A 15 10.09 -14.60 23.42
C TYR A 15 10.75 -14.87 22.07
N ALA A 16 11.21 -16.11 21.82
CA ALA A 16 11.86 -16.49 20.56
C ALA A 16 10.93 -16.41 19.33
N PHE A 17 9.62 -16.61 19.51
CA PHE A 17 8.63 -16.53 18.42
C PHE A 17 8.47 -15.12 17.83
N ASN A 18 8.71 -14.07 18.60
CA ASN A 18 8.56 -12.68 18.12
C ASN A 18 9.61 -12.30 17.05
N GLY A 19 10.76 -12.99 17.00
CA GLY A 19 11.85 -12.69 16.06
C GLY A 19 11.59 -13.17 14.62
N TRP A 20 10.66 -14.10 14.41
CA TRP A 20 10.36 -14.70 13.09
C TRP A 20 9.21 -13.99 12.36
N ALA A 21 8.54 -13.04 13.02
CA ALA A 21 7.38 -12.34 12.48
C ALA A 21 7.74 -11.13 11.59
N GLN A 22 9.03 -10.78 11.46
CA GLN A 22 9.47 -9.63 10.69
C GLN A 22 9.95 -10.00 9.28
N ASP A 23 9.12 -10.71 8.50
CA ASP A 23 9.31 -10.75 7.06
C ASP A 23 8.70 -9.49 6.44
N SER A 24 9.47 -8.40 6.45
CA SER A 24 9.11 -7.20 5.69
C SER A 24 9.54 -7.43 4.25
N GLN A 25 8.70 -8.11 3.47
CA GLN A 25 8.87 -8.22 2.02
C GLN A 25 8.71 -6.84 1.40
N LYS A 26 9.80 -6.07 1.41
CA LYS A 26 9.84 -4.73 0.84
C LYS A 26 9.87 -4.84 -0.68
N PRO A 27 9.11 -4.00 -1.40
CA PRO A 27 9.20 -3.95 -2.84
C PRO A 27 10.62 -3.55 -3.25
N LYS A 28 11.17 -4.24 -4.25
CA LYS A 28 12.50 -3.91 -4.81
C LYS A 28 12.48 -2.59 -5.61
N LEU A 29 11.30 -2.17 -6.05
CA LEU A 29 11.08 -0.97 -6.83
C LEU A 29 9.70 -0.38 -6.50
N VAL A 30 9.65 0.93 -6.31
CA VAL A 30 8.41 1.71 -6.24
C VAL A 30 8.41 2.68 -7.41
N VAL A 31 7.35 2.68 -8.20
CA VAL A 31 7.19 3.58 -9.35
C VAL A 31 6.05 4.55 -9.05
N GLY A 32 6.38 5.84 -8.99
CA GLY A 32 5.39 6.91 -8.96
C GLY A 32 5.09 7.38 -10.37
N VAL A 33 3.82 7.38 -10.76
CA VAL A 33 3.36 7.89 -12.06
C VAL A 33 2.37 9.00 -11.81
N ILE A 34 2.66 10.18 -12.34
CA ILE A 34 1.78 11.37 -12.27
C ILE A 34 1.35 11.67 -13.70
N ILE A 35 0.04 11.78 -13.91
CA ILE A 35 -0.53 12.13 -15.20
C ILE A 35 -1.01 13.58 -15.07
N ASP A 36 -0.35 14.47 -15.80
CA ASP A 36 -0.66 15.88 -15.77
C ASP A 36 -2.10 16.15 -16.24
N GLN A 37 -2.76 17.11 -15.59
CA GLN A 37 -4.16 17.50 -15.82
C GLN A 37 -5.19 16.35 -15.82
N MET A 38 -4.89 15.22 -15.19
CA MET A 38 -5.85 14.12 -15.11
C MET A 38 -6.88 14.34 -13.99
N GLY A 39 -8.13 14.57 -14.39
CA GLY A 39 -9.28 14.60 -13.48
C GLY A 39 -9.71 13.20 -13.05
N PHE A 40 -10.25 13.07 -11.83
CA PHE A 40 -10.73 11.78 -11.31
C PHE A 40 -11.94 11.23 -12.11
N ASP A 41 -12.76 12.12 -12.66
CA ASP A 41 -13.90 11.78 -13.52
C ASP A 41 -13.46 11.09 -14.83
N GLN A 42 -12.34 11.53 -15.40
CA GLN A 42 -11.80 10.99 -16.65
C GLN A 42 -11.43 9.51 -16.51
N LEU A 43 -10.91 9.10 -15.35
CA LEU A 43 -10.52 7.72 -15.05
C LEU A 43 -11.70 6.74 -15.19
N TYR A 44 -12.92 7.16 -14.87
CA TYR A 44 -14.11 6.32 -15.00
C TYR A 44 -14.82 6.53 -16.34
N LYS A 45 -14.85 7.77 -16.84
CA LYS A 45 -15.52 8.13 -18.09
C LYS A 45 -15.01 7.34 -19.30
N TYR A 46 -13.72 7.03 -19.33
CA TYR A 46 -13.09 6.32 -20.45
C TYR A 46 -12.67 4.89 -20.11
N LYS A 47 -13.19 4.31 -19.02
CA LYS A 47 -12.82 2.97 -18.54
C LYS A 47 -12.95 1.89 -19.62
N ASP A 48 -14.03 1.93 -20.37
CA ASP A 48 -14.32 0.96 -21.45
C ASP A 48 -13.36 1.06 -22.64
N ARG A 49 -12.57 2.13 -22.72
CA ARG A 49 -11.55 2.34 -23.75
C ARG A 49 -10.16 1.88 -23.32
N TYR A 50 -9.97 1.53 -22.04
CA TYR A 50 -8.69 1.08 -21.53
C TYR A 50 -8.49 -0.42 -21.74
N GLY A 51 -7.27 -0.82 -22.07
CA GLY A 51 -6.88 -2.23 -22.08
C GLY A 51 -6.77 -2.81 -20.68
N GLU A 52 -6.79 -4.14 -20.58
CA GLU A 52 -6.77 -4.87 -19.31
C GLU A 52 -5.52 -4.60 -18.46
N THR A 53 -4.35 -4.37 -19.08
CA THR A 53 -3.05 -4.29 -18.38
C THR A 53 -2.63 -2.88 -17.96
N GLY A 54 -3.54 -1.90 -18.01
CA GLY A 54 -3.27 -0.48 -17.69
C GLY A 54 -4.09 0.03 -16.50
N PHE A 55 -4.84 1.12 -16.70
CA PHE A 55 -5.71 1.69 -15.66
C PHE A 55 -6.73 0.68 -15.12
N ASN A 56 -7.26 -0.21 -15.95
CA ASN A 56 -8.19 -1.25 -15.50
C ASN A 56 -7.54 -2.20 -14.50
N ARG A 57 -6.29 -2.61 -14.72
CA ARG A 57 -5.52 -3.39 -13.75
C ARG A 57 -5.37 -2.64 -12.42
N LEU A 58 -4.98 -1.36 -12.45
CA LEU A 58 -4.81 -0.55 -11.24
C LEU A 58 -6.13 -0.38 -10.46
N LEU A 59 -7.26 -0.25 -11.16
CA LEU A 59 -8.58 -0.14 -10.57
C LEU A 59 -9.09 -1.47 -9.98
N ASN A 60 -8.75 -2.60 -10.58
CA ASN A 60 -9.27 -3.92 -10.20
C ASN A 60 -8.38 -4.63 -9.16
N GLU A 61 -7.05 -4.53 -9.30
CA GLU A 61 -6.07 -5.22 -8.44
C GLU A 61 -5.42 -4.29 -7.40
N GLY A 62 -5.54 -2.98 -7.58
CA GLY A 62 -4.94 -1.97 -6.72
C GLY A 62 -5.92 -1.36 -5.72
N PHE A 63 -5.51 -0.23 -5.14
CA PHE A 63 -6.34 0.56 -4.24
C PHE A 63 -6.62 1.93 -4.86
N ASN A 64 -7.88 2.38 -4.80
CA ASN A 64 -8.29 3.66 -5.39
C ASN A 64 -8.89 4.62 -4.34
N PHE A 65 -8.22 5.76 -4.15
CA PHE A 65 -8.65 6.83 -3.24
C PHE A 65 -9.58 7.81 -3.96
N LYS A 66 -10.89 7.58 -3.84
CA LYS A 66 -11.91 8.36 -4.57
C LYS A 66 -12.14 9.80 -4.07
N ASN A 67 -11.66 10.12 -2.86
CA ASN A 67 -11.85 11.42 -2.22
C ASN A 67 -10.50 12.08 -1.87
N ALA A 68 -9.54 11.99 -2.79
CA ALA A 68 -8.28 12.70 -2.68
C ALA A 68 -8.45 14.11 -3.26
N ASN A 69 -8.07 15.13 -2.48
CA ASN A 69 -8.17 16.53 -2.87
C ASN A 69 -6.83 17.23 -2.62
N VAL A 70 -6.50 18.18 -3.50
CA VAL A 70 -5.33 19.05 -3.31
C VAL A 70 -5.64 20.04 -2.19
N ASN A 71 -4.71 20.19 -1.24
CA ASN A 71 -4.88 21.02 -0.04
C ASN A 71 -4.19 22.39 -0.13
N TYR A 72 -3.77 22.80 -1.33
CA TYR A 72 -3.10 24.07 -1.59
C TYR A 72 -3.70 24.78 -2.83
N ILE A 73 -3.39 26.06 -2.96
CA ILE A 73 -3.77 26.92 -4.10
C ILE A 73 -2.51 27.70 -4.51
N PRO A 74 -2.22 27.88 -5.81
CA PRO A 74 -2.98 27.41 -6.97
C PRO A 74 -2.67 25.93 -7.31
N SER A 75 -3.63 25.22 -7.90
CA SER A 75 -3.48 23.83 -8.35
C SER A 75 -2.76 23.78 -9.71
N GLU A 76 -1.51 24.23 -9.73
CA GLU A 76 -0.63 24.22 -10.89
C GLU A 76 0.25 22.96 -10.92
N THR A 77 0.90 22.69 -12.05
CA THR A 77 1.78 21.51 -12.19
C THR A 77 2.99 21.53 -11.25
N ALA A 78 3.61 22.70 -11.01
CA ALA A 78 4.85 22.78 -10.23
C ALA A 78 4.67 22.58 -8.70
N PRO A 79 3.58 23.05 -8.07
CA PRO A 79 3.27 22.71 -6.68
C PRO A 79 2.86 21.25 -6.40
N GLY A 80 2.56 20.45 -7.42
CA GLY A 80 2.00 19.09 -7.31
C GLY A 80 2.95 17.93 -7.54
#